data_AF-A0A7J5EX72-F1
#
_entry.id   AF-A0A7J5EX72-F1
#
_cell.length_a   1.000
_cell.length_b   1.000
_cell.length_c   1.000
_cell.angle_alpha   90.00
_cell.angle_beta   90.00
_cell.angle_gamma   90.00
#
_symmetry.space_group_name_H-M   'P 1'
#
loop_
_entity.id
_entity.type
_entity.pdbx_description
1 polymer ?
#
loop_
_entity_poly.entity_id
_entity_poly.type
_entity_poly.pdbx_seq_one_letter_code
_entity_poly.pdbx_strand_id
1 'polypeptide(L)'
;MKNSIWLSILFVAACGGSPRPEPTPTPEPTPTPTEKECVKTGCSGTMCSDEEGLMTTCEWRPEYACYQDAECKRQDDGTCGWTQTEALTACLASPPAE
;
A
#
# COMPACT_ATOMS: atom_id res chain seq x y z
N MET A 1 49.71 10.75 -74.49
CA MET A 1 48.36 11.28 -74.19
C MET A 1 48.33 11.52 -72.68
N LYS A 2 47.96 12.73 -72.28
CA LYS A 2 48.40 13.41 -71.06
C LYS A 2 47.16 13.99 -70.40
N ASN A 3 46.83 13.58 -69.17
CA ASN A 3 45.93 14.32 -68.30
C ASN A 3 46.04 13.84 -66.84
N SER A 4 46.90 14.56 -66.12
CA SER A 4 46.83 14.75 -64.67
C SER A 4 45.44 15.22 -64.24
N ILE A 5 44.88 14.65 -63.19
CA ILE A 5 44.12 15.42 -62.18
C ILE A 5 44.50 14.88 -60.81
N TRP A 6 45.22 15.74 -60.10
CA TRP A 6 45.37 15.70 -58.65
C TRP A 6 44.02 16.02 -58.01
N LEU A 7 43.57 15.21 -57.06
CA LEU A 7 42.62 15.66 -56.04
C LEU A 7 43.02 15.03 -54.71
N SER A 8 43.80 15.78 -53.96
CA SER A 8 44.09 15.54 -52.55
C SER A 8 42.79 15.69 -51.77
N ILE A 9 42.11 14.58 -51.49
CA ILE A 9 40.97 14.59 -50.57
C ILE A 9 41.49 14.24 -49.18
N LEU A 10 41.67 15.29 -48.39
CA LEU A 10 41.77 15.23 -46.93
C LEU A 10 40.49 14.58 -46.39
N PHE A 11 40.51 13.26 -46.18
CA PHE A 11 39.50 12.61 -45.35
C PHE A 11 39.85 12.87 -43.89
N VAL A 12 39.17 13.85 -43.34
CA VAL A 12 39.08 14.13 -41.91
C VAL A 12 38.69 12.83 -41.21
N ALA A 13 39.56 12.32 -40.35
CA ALA A 13 39.25 11.22 -39.44
C ALA A 13 38.18 11.71 -38.46
N ALA A 14 36.90 11.45 -38.77
CA ALA A 14 35.81 11.60 -37.84
C ALA A 14 35.87 10.41 -36.86
N CYS A 15 36.16 10.70 -35.58
CA CYS A 15 35.97 9.74 -34.49
C CYS A 15 34.47 9.42 -34.37
N GLY A 16 34.02 8.36 -35.03
CA GLY A 16 32.70 7.79 -34.86
C GLY A 16 32.61 7.02 -33.53
N GLY A 17 32.38 7.73 -32.44
CA GLY A 17 31.95 7.11 -31.18
C GLY A 17 30.51 6.62 -31.32
N SER A 18 30.30 5.31 -31.40
CA SER A 18 28.96 4.73 -31.24
C SER A 18 28.44 5.09 -29.84
N PRO A 19 27.19 5.57 -29.69
CA PRO A 19 26.59 5.67 -28.37
C PRO A 19 26.57 4.26 -27.77
N ARG A 20 27.27 4.09 -26.65
CA ARG A 20 27.18 2.88 -25.83
C ARG A 20 25.70 2.72 -25.46
N PRO A 21 25.08 1.53 -25.62
CA PRO A 21 23.75 1.31 -25.07
C PRO A 21 23.82 1.62 -23.57
N GLU A 22 23.05 2.64 -23.16
CA GLU A 22 22.87 2.97 -21.76
C GLU A 22 22.33 1.73 -21.06
N PRO A 23 22.87 1.31 -19.90
CA PRO A 23 22.28 0.23 -19.15
C PRO A 23 20.84 0.62 -18.85
N THR A 24 19.88 -0.18 -19.32
CA THR A 24 18.47 0.00 -19.00
C THR A 24 18.34 0.14 -17.48
N PRO A 25 17.69 1.18 -16.96
CA PRO A 25 17.46 1.27 -15.52
C PRO A 25 16.72 0.00 -15.11
N THR A 26 17.29 -0.73 -14.15
CA THR A 26 16.61 -1.83 -13.48
C THR A 26 15.27 -1.29 -12.96
N PRO A 27 14.12 -1.96 -13.20
CA PRO A 27 12.87 -1.52 -12.61
C PRO A 27 13.06 -1.41 -11.11
N GLU A 28 12.93 -0.19 -10.58
CA GLU A 28 12.88 0.06 -9.16
C GLU A 28 11.72 -0.76 -8.59
N PRO A 29 11.89 -1.47 -7.45
CA PRO A 29 10.77 -2.17 -6.86
C PRO A 29 9.64 -1.18 -6.64
N THR A 30 8.49 -1.40 -7.29
CA THR A 30 7.28 -0.65 -6.98
C THR A 30 7.04 -0.81 -5.48
N PRO A 31 6.83 0.27 -4.71
CA PRO A 31 6.50 0.12 -3.30
C PRO A 31 5.24 -0.73 -3.23
N THR A 32 5.35 -1.93 -2.67
CA THR A 32 4.17 -2.71 -2.28
C THR A 32 3.33 -1.78 -1.40
N PRO A 33 2.03 -1.61 -1.67
CA PRO A 33 1.20 -0.83 -0.77
C PRO A 33 1.33 -1.44 0.62
N THR A 34 1.96 -0.70 1.54
CA THR A 34 2.02 -1.09 2.94
C THR A 34 0.57 -1.16 3.41
N GLU A 35 0.10 -2.36 3.76
CA GLU A 35 -1.23 -2.52 4.33
C GLU A 35 -1.32 -1.64 5.56
N LYS A 36 -2.35 -0.80 5.62
CA LYS A 36 -2.59 0.08 6.76
C LYS A 36 -2.92 -0.77 7.99
N GLU A 37 -2.54 -0.27 9.16
CA GLU A 37 -2.89 -0.90 10.43
C GLU A 37 -4.40 -0.91 10.65
N CYS A 38 -4.90 -1.95 11.31
CA CYS A 38 -6.30 -1.98 11.71
C CYS A 38 -6.50 -1.09 12.94
N VAL A 39 -7.46 -0.18 12.85
CA VAL A 39 -7.81 0.78 13.88
C VAL A 39 -9.25 0.58 14.35
N LYS A 40 -9.46 0.80 15.66
CA LYS A 40 -10.81 0.92 16.22
C LYS A 40 -11.37 2.28 15.83
N THR A 41 -12.52 2.30 15.17
CA THR A 41 -13.14 3.49 14.58
C THR A 41 -14.66 3.45 14.74
N GLY A 42 -15.38 4.44 14.23
CA GLY A 42 -16.80 4.68 14.54
C GLY A 42 -17.00 5.48 15.82
N CYS A 43 -18.13 6.16 15.95
CA CYS A 43 -18.35 7.16 17.02
C CYS A 43 -18.26 6.57 18.43
N SER A 44 -18.59 5.28 18.58
CA SER A 44 -18.56 4.53 19.85
C SER A 44 -17.50 3.42 19.85
N GLY A 45 -16.52 3.46 18.93
CA GLY A 45 -15.50 2.42 18.78
C GLY A 45 -16.07 1.08 18.30
N THR A 46 -17.13 1.13 17.50
CA THR A 46 -17.93 -0.04 17.08
C THR A 46 -17.37 -0.76 15.86
N MET A 47 -16.45 -0.14 15.13
CA MET A 47 -15.86 -0.68 13.91
C MET A 47 -14.37 -0.97 14.11
N CYS A 48 -13.89 -2.00 13.43
CA CYS A 48 -12.47 -2.27 13.24
C CYS A 48 -12.20 -2.19 11.72
N SER A 49 -11.31 -1.30 11.30
CA SER A 49 -11.06 -1.02 9.87
C SER A 49 -9.63 -0.56 9.66
N ASP A 50 -9.11 -0.67 8.44
CA ASP A 50 -7.88 -0.02 7.99
C ASP A 50 -8.12 1.42 7.47
N GLU A 51 -9.36 1.92 7.60
CA GLU A 51 -9.72 3.30 7.34
C GLU A 51 -9.93 4.09 8.64
N GLU A 52 -9.16 5.18 8.77
CA GLU A 52 -9.32 6.13 9.87
C GLU A 52 -10.52 7.05 9.64
N GLY A 53 -11.14 7.51 10.74
CA GLY A 53 -12.16 8.56 10.67
C GLY A 53 -13.52 8.13 10.13
N LEU A 54 -13.78 6.83 10.01
CA LEU A 54 -15.13 6.32 9.74
C LEU A 54 -16.09 6.79 10.83
N MET A 55 -17.15 7.47 10.41
CA MET A 55 -18.21 7.95 11.27
C MET A 55 -19.44 7.06 11.13
N THR A 56 -19.85 6.44 12.23
CA THR A 56 -21.13 5.75 12.36
C THR A 56 -22.17 6.68 12.96
N THR A 57 -23.40 6.20 13.12
CA THR A 57 -24.31 6.82 14.08
C THR A 57 -23.66 6.83 15.47
N CYS A 58 -23.85 7.91 16.22
CA CYS A 58 -23.38 8.04 17.60
C CYS A 58 -24.38 7.42 18.60
N GLU A 59 -24.99 6.29 18.23
CA GLU A 59 -25.80 5.54 19.19
C GLU A 59 -24.87 4.87 20.20
N TRP A 60 -25.34 4.78 21.44
CA TRP A 60 -24.71 3.93 22.44
C TRP A 60 -25.63 2.75 22.66
N ARG A 61 -25.08 1.55 22.53
CA ARG A 61 -25.76 0.31 22.87
C ARG A 61 -24.89 -0.52 23.79
N PRO A 62 -25.47 -1.36 24.66
CA PRO A 62 -24.73 -2.22 25.58
C PRO A 62 -23.64 -3.06 24.91
N GLU A 63 -23.90 -3.57 23.70
CA GLU A 63 -22.96 -4.43 22.97
C GLU A 63 -21.66 -3.70 22.61
N TYR A 64 -21.68 -2.37 22.54
CA TYR A 64 -20.51 -1.59 22.14
C TYR A 64 -19.44 -1.57 23.22
N ALA A 65 -19.83 -1.75 24.49
CA ALA A 65 -18.88 -1.94 25.59
C ALA A 65 -18.00 -3.18 25.38
N CYS A 66 -18.52 -4.23 24.73
CA CYS A 66 -17.75 -5.44 24.45
C CYS A 66 -16.59 -5.21 23.46
N TYR A 67 -16.70 -4.21 22.57
CA TYR A 67 -15.66 -3.90 21.58
C TYR A 67 -14.52 -3.01 22.13
N GLN A 68 -14.73 -2.37 23.28
CA GLN A 68 -13.70 -1.54 23.94
C GLN A 68 -12.45 -2.36 24.27
N ASP A 69 -12.63 -3.59 24.75
CA ASP A 69 -11.53 -4.51 25.09
C ASP A 69 -11.23 -5.55 24.00
N ALA A 70 -12.05 -5.60 22.94
CA ALA A 70 -11.85 -6.55 21.84
C ALA A 70 -10.58 -6.28 21.04
N GLU A 71 -9.98 -7.33 20.48
CA GLU A 71 -8.81 -7.22 19.62
C GLU A 71 -9.24 -6.86 18.19
N CYS A 72 -8.79 -5.70 17.70
CA CYS A 72 -8.98 -5.25 16.33
C CYS A 72 -7.70 -5.54 15.53
N LYS A 73 -7.76 -6.50 14.60
CA LYS A 73 -6.62 -6.90 13.77
C LYS A 73 -7.07 -7.40 12.40
N ARG A 74 -6.10 -7.65 11.53
CA ARG A 74 -6.31 -8.28 10.24
C ARG A 74 -6.66 -9.76 10.44
N GLN A 75 -7.76 -10.20 9.84
CA GLN A 75 -8.26 -11.56 9.91
C GLN A 75 -7.61 -12.43 8.82
N ASP A 76 -7.87 -13.73 8.86
CA ASP A 76 -7.31 -14.70 7.88
C ASP A 76 -7.78 -14.44 6.44
N ASP A 77 -8.86 -13.68 6.26
CA ASP A 77 -9.37 -13.25 4.96
C ASP A 77 -8.71 -11.97 4.42
N GLY A 78 -7.76 -11.38 5.17
CA GLY A 78 -7.05 -10.16 4.81
C GLY A 78 -7.80 -8.87 5.11
N THR A 79 -8.97 -8.93 5.77
CA THR A 79 -9.75 -7.75 6.16
C THR A 79 -9.51 -7.38 7.63
N CYS A 80 -9.62 -6.09 7.97
CA CYS A 80 -9.63 -5.68 9.37
C CYS A 80 -10.97 -6.04 10.00
N GLY A 81 -10.92 -6.68 11.18
CA GLY A 81 -12.12 -7.12 11.88
C GLY A 81 -11.88 -7.36 13.36
N TRP A 82 -12.99 -7.50 14.09
CA TRP A 82 -12.97 -7.91 15.49
C TRP A 82 -12.61 -9.38 15.61
N THR A 83 -11.62 -9.69 16.44
CA THR A 83 -11.24 -11.07 16.72
C THR A 83 -12.30 -11.70 17.61
N GLN A 84 -12.97 -12.75 17.11
CA GLN A 84 -13.99 -13.49 17.85
C GLN A 84 -13.37 -14.39 18.92
N THR A 85 -12.89 -13.77 20.00
CA THR A 85 -12.46 -14.48 21.20
C THR A 85 -13.67 -15.02 21.97
N GLU A 86 -13.44 -16.01 22.84
CA GLU A 86 -14.47 -16.52 23.74
C GLU A 86 -15.03 -15.41 24.64
N ALA A 87 -14.16 -14.51 25.11
CA ALA A 87 -14.54 -13.36 25.94
C ALA A 87 -15.45 -12.38 25.19
N LEU A 88 -15.11 -12.03 23.95
CA LEU A 88 -15.94 -11.16 23.12
C LEU A 88 -17.29 -11.82 22.83
N THR A 89 -17.27 -13.10 22.44
CA THR A 89 -18.49 -13.86 22.12
C THR A 89 -19.43 -13.94 23.34
N ALA A 90 -18.88 -14.21 24.53
CA ALA A 90 -19.65 -14.24 25.76
C ALA A 90 -20.23 -12.87 26.12
N CYS A 91 -19.45 -11.80 25.97
CA CYS A 91 -19.93 -10.44 26.21
C CYS A 91 -21.06 -10.07 25.25
N LEU A 92 -20.94 -10.36 23.96
CA LEU A 92 -21.98 -10.07 22.98
C LEU A 92 -23.27 -10.89 23.23
N ALA A 93 -23.15 -12.08 23.81
CA ALA A 93 -24.31 -12.90 24.20
C ALA A 93 -25.02 -12.37 25.46
N SER A 94 -24.31 -11.67 26.34
CA SER A 94 -24.87 -11.03 27.55
C SER A 94 -24.14 -9.72 27.85
N PRO A 95 -24.45 -8.64 27.11
CA PRO A 95 -23.75 -7.37 27.25
C PRO A 95 -23.93 -6.75 28.65
N PRO A 96 -22.98 -5.94 29.12
CA PRO A 96 -23.14 -5.21 30.37
C PRO A 96 -24.34 -4.26 30.29
N ALA A 97 -25.17 -4.25 31.32
CA ALA A 97 -26.26 -3.27 31.42
C ALA A 97 -25.68 -1.86 31.57
N GLU A 98 -26.36 -0.89 30.96
CA GLU A 98 -25.98 0.54 30.99
C GLU A 98 -26.12 1.17 32.38
#